data_AF-A0AAJ2H5F0-F1
#
_entry.id   AF-A0AAJ2H5F0-F1
#
_cell.length_a   1.000
_cell.length_b   1.000
_cell.length_c   1.000
_cell.angle_alpha   90.00
_cell.angle_beta   90.00
_cell.angle_gamma   90.00
#
_symmetry.space_group_name_H-M   'P 1'
#
loop_
_entity.id
_entity.type
_entity.pdbx_description
1 polymer ?
#
loop_
_entity_poly.entity_id
_entity_poly.type
_entity_poly.pdbx_seq_one_letter_code
_entity_poly.pdbx_strand_id
1 'polypeptide(L)' 'MSFQAAISLSDQIAQHIAAQIITGELVEGERIQELRIAKELDVSRGSVREALLILERTRLIDIFPRRGAIVTEMSAQ' A
#
# COMPACT_ATOMS: atom_id res chain seq x y z
N MET A 1 -10.65 7.16 30.10
CA MET A 1 -9.26 6.94 29.67
C MET A 1 -9.21 7.10 28.16
N SER A 2 -8.31 7.94 27.65
CA SER A 2 -8.11 8.10 26.20
C SER A 2 -7.00 7.14 25.78
N PHE A 3 -7.28 6.26 24.81
CA PHE A 3 -6.26 5.44 24.20
C PHE A 3 -5.68 6.21 23.01
N GLN A 4 -4.39 6.53 23.06
CA GLN A 4 -3.65 7.10 21.95
C GLN A 4 -2.73 6.00 21.42
N ALA A 5 -3.13 5.35 20.33
CA ALA A 5 -2.29 4.34 19.68
C ALA A 5 -1.29 5.05 18.76
N ALA A 6 0.00 4.73 18.89
CA ALA A 6 1.00 5.13 17.91
C ALA A 6 0.69 4.48 16.56
N ILE A 7 0.90 5.21 15.46
CA ILE A 7 0.71 4.71 14.09
C ILE A 7 1.66 3.53 13.87
N SER A 8 1.12 2.38 13.44
CA SER A 8 1.94 1.18 13.23
C SER A 8 2.87 1.35 12.02
N LEU A 9 3.92 0.53 11.93
CA LEU A 9 4.80 0.52 10.75
C LEU A 9 4.00 0.23 9.46
N SER A 10 3.04 -0.69 9.51
CA SER A 10 2.19 -1.02 8.36
C SER A 10 1.33 0.17 7.93
N ASP A 11 0.80 0.94 8.89
CA ASP A 11 0.05 2.17 8.58
C ASP A 11 0.97 3.24 7.94
N GLN A 12 2.20 3.39 8.42
CA GLN A 12 3.18 4.32 7.83
C GLN A 12 3.55 3.93 6.40
N ILE A 13 3.78 2.63 6.14
CA ILE A 13 4.04 2.12 4.79
C ILE A 13 2.81 2.34 3.88
N ALA A 14 1.60 2.10 4.38
CA ALA A 14 0.37 2.33 3.62
C ALA A 14 0.22 3.82 3.27
N GLN A 15 0.45 4.73 4.22
CA GLN A 15 0.43 6.17 3.96
C GLN A 15 1.46 6.59 2.90
N HIS A 16 2.67 6.03 2.96
CA HIS A 16 3.71 6.30 1.97
C HIS A 16 3.30 5.88 0.55
N ILE A 17 2.82 4.65 0.39
CA ILE A 17 2.36 4.14 -0.92
C ILE A 17 1.13 4.89 -1.40
N ALA A 18 0.17 5.21 -0.51
CA ALA A 18 -1.00 6.00 -0.86
C ALA A 18 -0.61 7.38 -1.39
N ALA A 19 0.37 8.04 -0.76
CA ALA A 19 0.89 9.31 -1.26
C ALA A 19 1.44 9.18 -2.68
N GLN A 20 2.19 8.12 -2.98
CA GLN A 20 2.71 7.85 -4.33
C GLN A 20 1.60 7.63 -5.36
N ILE A 21 0.52 6.94 -4.99
CA ILE A 21 -0.64 6.76 -5.88
C ILE A 21 -1.33 8.11 -6.13
N ILE A 22 -1.55 8.89 -5.08
CA ILE A 22 -2.23 10.20 -5.16
C ILE A 22 -1.42 11.23 -5.95
N THR A 23 -0.08 11.21 -5.83
CA THR A 23 0.81 12.10 -6.59
C THR A 23 1.09 11.61 -8.01
N GLY A 24 0.65 10.39 -8.36
CA GLY A 24 0.88 9.78 -9.67
C GLY A 24 2.29 9.21 -9.86
N GLU A 25 3.07 9.05 -8.79
CA GLU A 25 4.33 8.30 -8.82
C GLU A 25 4.09 6.81 -9.06
N LEU A 26 3.00 6.26 -8.51
CA LEU A 26 2.45 4.95 -8.85
C LEU A 26 1.18 5.16 -9.66
N VAL A 27 1.17 4.69 -10.90
CA VAL A 27 0.05 4.94 -11.83
C VAL A 27 -0.97 3.80 -11.82
N GLU A 28 -2.17 4.08 -12.31
CA GLU A 28 -3.22 3.07 -12.48
C GLU A 28 -2.73 1.84 -13.27
N GLY A 29 -3.13 0.65 -12.83
CA GLY A 29 -2.69 -0.61 -13.42
C GLY A 29 -1.24 -0.99 -13.08
N GLU A 30 -0.47 -0.13 -12.41
CA GLU A 30 0.90 -0.44 -12.00
C GLU A 30 0.91 -1.54 -10.94
N ARG A 31 1.84 -2.48 -11.08
CA ARG A 31 2.03 -3.58 -10.14
C ARG A 31 2.95 -3.17 -8.99
N ILE A 32 2.44 -3.26 -7.77
CA ILE A 32 3.21 -3.08 -6.54
C ILE A 32 3.75 -4.43 -6.06
N GLN A 33 5.08 -4.56 -6.04
CA GLN A 33 5.76 -5.80 -5.65
C GLN A 33 6.21 -5.74 -4.19
N GLU A 34 5.64 -6.59 -3.32
CA GLU A 34 5.99 -6.66 -1.89
C GLU A 34 7.51 -6.67 -1.64
N LEU A 35 8.23 -7.50 -2.38
CA LEU A 35 9.68 -7.69 -2.21
C LEU A 35 10.47 -6.44 -2.63
N ARG A 36 9.98 -5.69 -3.62
CA ARG A 36 10.63 -4.44 -4.07
C ARG A 36 10.49 -3.38 -2.98
N ILE A 37 9.26 -3.12 -2.55
CA ILE A 37 8.96 -2.14 -1.50
C ILE A 37 9.68 -2.48 -0.19
N ALA A 38 9.68 -3.77 0.20
CA ALA A 38 10.37 -4.22 1.40
C ALA A 38 11.86 -3.90 1.38
N LYS A 39 12.51 -4.04 0.22
CA LYS A 39 13.93 -3.70 0.05
C LYS A 39 14.17 -2.20 0.03
N GLU A 40 13.33 -1.44 -0.67
CA GLU A 40 13.45 0.02 -0.79
C GLU A 40 13.30 0.73 0.56
N LEU A 41 12.39 0.23 1.40
CA LEU A 41 12.10 0.81 2.71
C LEU A 41 12.90 0.15 3.86
N ASP A 42 13.72 -0.85 3.56
CA ASP A 42 14.45 -1.67 4.55
C ASP A 42 13.54 -2.25 5.66
N VAL A 43 12.44 -2.88 5.25
CA VAL A 43 11.43 -3.46 6.15
C VAL A 43 11.12 -4.91 5.81
N SER A 44 10.41 -5.59 6.71
CA SER A 44 9.96 -6.95 6.45
C SER A 44 8.88 -7.00 5.37
N ARG A 45 8.90 -8.07 4.56
CA ARG A 45 7.81 -8.33 3.58
C ARG A 45 6.44 -8.49 4.23
N GLY A 46 6.38 -8.99 5.48
CA GLY A 46 5.14 -9.13 6.23
C GLY A 46 4.49 -7.78 6.50
N SER A 47 5.29 -6.80 6.94
CA SER A 47 4.83 -5.43 7.17
C SER A 47 4.31 -4.77 5.90
N VAL A 48 4.99 -4.99 4.76
CA VAL A 48 4.50 -4.51 3.46
C VAL A 48 3.18 -5.18 3.07
N ARG A 49 3.03 -6.48 3.30
CA ARG A 49 1.76 -7.16 3.01
C ARG A 49 0.60 -6.59 3.83
N GLU A 50 0.81 -6.35 5.12
CA GLU A 50 -0.20 -5.71 5.97
C GLU A 50 -0.55 -4.30 5.47
N ALA A 51 0.44 -3.52 5.04
CA ALA A 51 0.22 -2.21 4.43
C ALA A 51 -0.62 -2.30 3.15
N LEU A 52 -0.33 -3.26 2.27
CA LEU A 52 -1.12 -3.50 1.06
C LEU A 52 -2.57 -3.92 1.41
N LEU A 53 -2.79 -4.72 2.44
CA LEU A 53 -4.14 -5.06 2.90
C LEU A 53 -4.92 -3.84 3.40
N ILE A 54 -4.25 -2.86 4.01
CA ILE A 54 -4.85 -1.57 4.39
C ILE A 54 -5.27 -0.78 3.13
N LEU A 55 -4.40 -0.74 2.12
CA LEU A 55 -4.68 -0.04 0.86
C LEU A 55 -5.80 -0.69 0.04
N GLU A 56 -5.88 -2.01 0.04
CA GLU A 56 -6.98 -2.75 -0.62
C GLU A 56 -8.33 -2.41 0.03
N ARG A 57 -8.39 -2.35 1.36
CA ARG A 57 -9.61 -1.95 2.08
C ARG A 57 -10.06 -0.53 1.77
N THR A 58 -9.12 0.34 1.40
CA THR A 58 -9.39 1.74 1.00
C THR A 58 -9.56 1.93 -0.50
N ARG A 59 -9.57 0.84 -1.29
CA ARG A 59 -9.79 0.84 -2.75
C ARG A 59 -8.73 1.61 -3.55
N LEU A 60 -7.53 1.77 -3.02
CA LEU A 60 -6.40 2.33 -3.76
C LEU A 60 -5.69 1.27 -4.62
N ILE A 61 -5.82 0.00 -4.23
CA ILE A 61 -5.23 -1.13 -4.94
C ILE A 61 -6.19 -2.32 -4.93
N ASP A 62 -5.94 -3.28 -5.82
CA ASP A 62 -6.54 -4.62 -5.81
C ASP A 62 -5.46 -5.68 -5.64
N ILE A 63 -5.68 -6.68 -4.77
CA ILE A 63 -4.74 -7.79 -4.55
C ILE A 63 -5.22 -9.04 -5.30
N PHE A 64 -4.38 -9.52 -6.21
CA PHE A 64 -4.66 -10.70 -7.01
C PHE A 64 -3.78 -11.88 -6.57
N PRO A 65 -4.37 -13.07 -6.31
CA PRO A 65 -3.61 -14.26 -5.96
C PRO A 65 -2.51 -14.56 -6.98
N ARG A 66 -1.27 -14.71 -6.49
CA ARG A 66 -0.04 -14.96 -7.28
C ARG A 66 0.37 -13.82 -8.25
N ARG A 67 -0.41 -12.74 -8.37
CA ARG A 67 -0.03 -11.57 -9.19
C ARG A 67 0.40 -10.38 -8.32
N GLY A 68 -0.01 -10.31 -7.06
CA GLY A 68 0.36 -9.23 -6.14
C GLY A 68 -0.65 -8.09 -6.16
N ALA A 69 -0.23 -6.92 -5.70
CA ALA A 69 -1.05 -5.71 -5.67
C ALA A 69 -0.97 -4.94 -6.99
N ILE A 70 -2.09 -4.40 -7.45
CA ILE A 70 -2.20 -3.55 -8.64
C ILE A 70 -2.92 -2.26 -8.24
N VAL A 71 -2.41 -1.10 -8.65
CA VAL A 71 -3.08 0.20 -8.41
C VAL A 71 -4.42 0.21 -9.15
N THR A 72 -5.49 0.52 -8.42
CA THR A 72 -6.84 0.53 -8.98
C THR A 72 -6.99 1.70 -9.97
N GLU A 73 -7.73 1.49 -11.06
CA GLU A 73 -8.10 2.55 -11.99
C GLU A 73 -9.01 3.56 -11.28
N MET A 74 -8.55 4.81 -11.18
CA MET A 74 -9.36 5.89 -10.61
C MET A 74 -10.30 6.40 -11.69
N SER A 75 -11.53 5.89 -11.74
CA SER A 75 -12.54 6.54 -12.58
C SER A 75 -12.84 7.91 -12.01
N ALA A 76 -12.45 8.96 -12.73
CA ALA A 76 -13.02 10.28 -12.51
C ALA A 76 -14.51 10.17 -12.86
N GLN A 77 -15.37 10.14 -11.83
CA GLN A 77 -16.81 10.29 -12.02
C GLN A 77 -17.15 11.71 -12.46
#